data_AF-A0A946P1T0-F1
#
_entry.id   AF-A0A946P1T0-F1
#
_cell.length_a   1.000
_cell.length_b   1.000
_cell.length_c   1.000
_cell.angle_alpha   90.00
_cell.angle_beta   90.00
_cell.angle_gamma   90.00
#
_symmetry.space_group_name_H-M   'P 1'
#
loop_
_entity.id
_entity.type
_entity.pdbx_description
1 polymer ?
#
loop_
_entity_poly.entity_id
_entity_poly.type
_entity_poly.pdbx_seq_one_letter_code
_entity_poly.pdbx_strand_id
1 'polypeptide(L)'
;MNALDQIRQKIRQHHLIDERILVPELINLISLQSIEKKEIALNATELVEILRLDKNPGVMEVFLAEYGLSNDEGISLMCLAEALLRVPDVATIDSLIKDKLTNRGWVEHIGNSESTLVNASTWALMLTGKVLKNTKEPKIYNSIHSLIKKFGEPFIRKAVRAAMKEMGNQFVLGQSIENAIKRGKSQQNIGYTFSYDMLGEAALTNRDAITYTNAYADTISYLSNYCTNNDIRANPGISIKLSALFPRYELVHKEAVLDIL
;
A
#
# COMPACT_ATOMS: atom_id res chain seq x y z
N MET A 1 43.34 -6.68 9.51
CA MET A 1 41.91 -6.33 9.34
C MET A 1 41.12 -7.61 9.46
N ASN A 2 40.15 -7.69 10.38
CA ASN A 2 39.39 -8.94 10.60
C ASN A 2 38.39 -9.17 9.44
N ALA A 3 37.82 -10.37 9.35
CA ALA A 3 36.87 -10.71 8.28
C ALA A 3 35.64 -9.78 8.25
N LEU A 4 35.15 -9.35 9.42
CA LEU A 4 34.02 -8.43 9.52
C LEU A 4 34.36 -7.04 8.95
N ASP A 5 35.55 -6.54 9.23
CA ASP A 5 36.05 -5.27 8.73
C ASP A 5 36.18 -5.31 7.21
N GLN A 6 36.70 -6.41 6.66
CA GLN A 6 36.81 -6.61 5.21
C GLN A 6 35.43 -6.58 4.54
N ILE A 7 34.43 -7.27 5.10
CA ILE A 7 33.06 -7.26 4.59
C ILE A 7 32.46 -5.84 4.67
N ARG A 8 32.62 -5.15 5.80
CA ARG A 8 32.12 -3.77 5.97
C ARG A 8 32.80 -2.80 5.01
N GLN A 9 34.09 -2.97 4.76
CA GLN A 9 34.82 -2.16 3.79
C GLN A 9 34.30 -2.41 2.37
N LYS A 10 34.03 -3.67 2.01
CA LYS A 10 33.43 -4.03 0.73
C LYS A 10 32.08 -3.34 0.55
N ILE A 11 31.19 -3.38 1.55
CA ILE A 11 29.91 -2.67 1.51
C ILE A 11 30.11 -1.17 1.26
N ARG A 12 31.02 -0.52 1.99
CA ARG A 12 31.30 0.92 1.81
C ARG A 12 31.83 1.26 0.43
N GLN A 13 32.71 0.44 -0.13
CA GLN A 13 33.25 0.62 -1.48
C GLN A 13 32.16 0.51 -2.55
N HIS A 14 31.11 -0.27 -2.30
CA HIS A 14 30.00 -0.47 -3.24
C HIS A 14 28.86 0.55 -3.05
N HIS A 15 28.92 1.44 -2.06
CA HIS A 15 27.83 2.40 -1.80
C HIS A 15 27.62 3.36 -2.98
N LEU A 16 28.70 3.81 -3.63
CA LEU A 16 28.66 4.76 -4.76
C LEU A 16 29.55 4.29 -5.91
N ILE A 17 29.65 2.98 -6.13
CA ILE A 17 30.43 2.40 -7.22
C ILE A 17 29.82 2.76 -8.57
N ASP A 18 30.67 2.98 -9.58
CA ASP A 18 30.23 3.25 -10.94
C ASP A 18 29.45 2.06 -11.52
N GLU A 19 28.24 2.33 -12.01
CA GLU A 19 27.37 1.31 -12.60
C GLU A 19 28.03 0.58 -13.79
N ARG A 20 28.88 1.29 -14.56
CA ARG A 20 29.63 0.73 -15.70
C ARG A 20 30.64 -0.33 -15.28
N ILE A 21 31.02 -0.34 -14.01
CA ILE A 21 31.90 -1.35 -13.40
C ILE A 21 31.05 -2.45 -12.77
N LEU A 22 30.09 -2.08 -11.92
CA LEU A 22 29.34 -3.04 -11.12
C LEU A 22 28.41 -3.92 -11.96
N VAL A 23 27.72 -3.37 -12.96
CA VAL A 23 26.73 -4.15 -13.74
C VAL A 23 27.37 -5.31 -14.50
N PRO A 24 28.48 -5.13 -15.25
CA PRO A 24 29.18 -6.26 -15.86
C PRO A 24 29.64 -7.32 -14.86
N GLU A 25 30.12 -6.90 -13.69
CA GLU A 25 30.52 -7.82 -12.61
C GLU A 25 29.33 -8.64 -12.10
N LEU A 26 28.16 -8.01 -11.89
CA LEU A 26 26.95 -8.69 -11.46
C LEU A 26 26.43 -9.65 -12.54
N ILE A 27 26.46 -9.26 -13.82
CA ILE A 27 26.09 -10.14 -14.94
C ILE A 27 26.99 -11.38 -14.95
N ASN A 28 28.30 -11.19 -14.77
CA ASN A 28 29.26 -12.29 -14.69
C ASN A 28 29.07 -13.14 -13.44
N LEU A 29 28.66 -12.56 -12.30
CA LEU A 29 28.37 -13.31 -11.08
C LEU A 29 27.16 -14.24 -11.24
N ILE A 30 26.10 -13.77 -11.90
CA ILE A 30 24.87 -14.56 -12.12
C ILE A 30 25.15 -15.69 -13.13
N SER A 31 25.94 -15.43 -14.18
CA SER A 31 26.46 -16.46 -15.12
C SER A 31 25.42 -17.47 -15.65
N LEU A 32 24.18 -17.03 -15.90
CA LEU A 32 23.12 -17.92 -16.40
C LEU A 32 23.44 -18.49 -17.78
N GLN A 33 23.32 -19.80 -17.91
CA GLN A 33 23.38 -20.53 -19.16
C GLN A 33 22.14 -20.25 -20.03
N SER A 34 22.28 -20.46 -21.33
CA SER A 34 21.19 -20.24 -22.29
C SER A 34 19.96 -21.14 -22.02
N ILE A 35 20.16 -22.31 -21.40
CA ILE A 35 19.06 -23.20 -21.02
C ILE A 35 18.29 -22.65 -19.81
N GLU A 36 19.00 -22.23 -18.76
CA GLU A 36 18.40 -21.63 -17.55
C GLU A 36 17.60 -20.37 -17.89
N LYS A 37 18.13 -19.52 -18.77
CA LYS A 37 17.41 -18.32 -19.24
C LYS A 37 16.08 -18.67 -19.92
N LYS A 38 16.04 -19.75 -20.71
CA LYS A 38 14.81 -20.20 -21.37
C LYS A 38 13.81 -20.74 -20.36
N GLU A 39 14.26 -21.55 -19.41
CA GLU A 39 13.41 -22.09 -18.34
C GLU A 39 12.83 -20.98 -17.46
N ILE A 40 13.64 -20.00 -17.05
CA ILE A 40 13.18 -18.82 -16.31
C ILE A 40 12.11 -18.06 -17.12
N ALA A 41 12.36 -17.83 -18.41
CA ALA A 41 11.41 -17.11 -19.26
C ALA A 41 10.08 -17.87 -19.41
N LEU A 42 10.11 -19.20 -19.54
CA LEU A 42 8.91 -20.03 -19.61
C LEU A 42 8.12 -19.97 -18.31
N ASN A 43 8.77 -20.20 -17.17
CA ASN A 43 8.11 -20.16 -15.85
C ASN A 43 7.52 -18.78 -15.56
N ALA A 44 8.26 -17.70 -15.88
CA ALA A 44 7.76 -16.34 -15.70
C ALA A 44 6.56 -16.05 -16.61
N THR A 45 6.57 -16.55 -17.85
CA THR A 45 5.46 -16.40 -18.79
C THR A 45 4.21 -17.11 -18.27
N GLU A 46 4.35 -18.35 -17.80
CA GLU A 46 3.24 -19.11 -17.22
C GLU A 46 2.62 -18.40 -16.02
N LEU A 47 3.44 -17.87 -15.10
CA LEU A 47 2.95 -17.09 -13.97
C LEU A 47 2.19 -15.84 -14.41
N VAL A 48 2.70 -15.11 -15.41
CA VAL A 48 2.03 -13.91 -15.94
C VAL A 48 0.71 -14.28 -16.64
N GLU A 49 0.67 -15.38 -17.38
CA GLU A 49 -0.54 -15.87 -18.02
C GLU A 49 -1.61 -16.25 -16.99
N ILE A 50 -1.24 -16.96 -15.92
CA ILE A 50 -2.14 -17.27 -14.80
C ILE A 50 -2.71 -15.99 -14.18
N LEU A 51 -1.86 -14.99 -13.89
CA LEU A 51 -2.30 -13.72 -13.32
C LEU A 51 -3.23 -12.94 -14.25
N ARG A 52 -2.98 -12.96 -15.57
CA ARG A 52 -3.84 -12.28 -16.56
C ARG A 52 -5.17 -12.98 -16.79
N LEU A 53 -5.24 -14.29 -16.54
CA LEU A 53 -6.48 -15.06 -16.62
C LEU A 53 -7.35 -14.94 -15.37
N ASP A 54 -6.83 -14.35 -14.29
CA ASP A 54 -7.63 -14.09 -13.09
C ASP A 54 -8.75 -13.09 -13.42
N LYS A 55 -9.99 -13.53 -13.17
CA LYS A 55 -11.21 -12.77 -13.47
C LYS A 55 -11.71 -11.97 -12.28
N ASN A 56 -11.03 -12.03 -11.15
CA ASN A 56 -11.39 -11.32 -9.92
C ASN A 56 -10.27 -10.38 -9.46
N PRO A 57 -9.83 -9.42 -10.30
CA PRO A 57 -8.82 -8.45 -9.89
C PRO A 57 -9.29 -7.70 -8.64
N GLY A 58 -8.36 -7.42 -7.73
CA GLY A 58 -8.64 -6.66 -6.52
C GLY A 58 -9.17 -5.26 -6.87
N VAL A 59 -10.02 -4.69 -6.01
CA VAL A 59 -10.57 -3.33 -6.22
C VAL A 59 -9.47 -2.30 -6.49
N MET A 60 -8.30 -2.45 -5.84
CA MET A 60 -7.13 -1.59 -6.05
C MET A 60 -6.45 -1.82 -7.41
N GLU A 61 -6.36 -3.06 -7.88
CA GLU A 61 -5.72 -3.38 -9.17
C GLU A 61 -6.53 -2.82 -10.33
N VAL A 62 -7.87 -2.98 -10.28
CA VAL A 62 -8.78 -2.35 -11.23
C VAL A 62 -8.65 -0.83 -11.17
N PHE A 63 -8.58 -0.27 -9.96
CA PHE A 63 -8.41 1.17 -9.76
C PHE A 63 -7.09 1.68 -10.35
N LEU A 64 -5.97 0.99 -10.12
CA LEU A 64 -4.65 1.40 -10.59
C LEU A 64 -4.41 1.14 -12.07
N ALA A 65 -4.99 0.08 -12.63
CA ALA A 65 -4.95 -0.17 -14.06
C ALA A 65 -5.68 0.93 -14.84
N GLU A 66 -6.78 1.44 -14.27
CA GLU A 66 -7.59 2.49 -14.89
C GLU A 66 -7.03 3.90 -14.67
N TYR A 67 -6.65 4.22 -13.43
CA TYR A 67 -6.26 5.58 -13.05
C TYR A 67 -4.75 5.78 -12.88
N GLY A 68 -3.90 4.74 -12.85
CA GLY A 68 -2.44 4.88 -12.76
C GLY A 68 -1.90 5.64 -11.52
N LEU A 69 -0.94 5.07 -10.79
CA LEU A 69 -0.29 5.79 -9.67
C LEU A 69 0.51 7.04 -10.08
N SER A 70 0.76 7.20 -11.38
CA SER A 70 1.55 8.30 -11.95
C SER A 70 0.70 9.35 -12.67
N ASN A 71 -0.63 9.20 -12.71
CA ASN A 71 -1.50 10.18 -13.35
C ASN A 71 -2.04 11.18 -12.29
N ASP A 72 -2.23 12.43 -12.69
CA ASP A 72 -2.67 13.49 -11.78
C ASP A 72 -4.05 13.23 -11.15
N GLU A 73 -4.87 12.38 -11.79
CA GLU A 73 -6.23 12.02 -11.38
C GLU A 73 -6.23 10.99 -10.24
N GLY A 74 -5.40 9.94 -10.33
CA GLY A 74 -5.18 8.92 -9.32
C GLY A 74 -4.59 9.52 -8.04
N ILE A 75 -3.62 10.43 -8.19
CA ILE A 75 -3.06 11.21 -7.06
C ILE A 75 -4.14 12.07 -6.40
N SER A 76 -4.97 12.76 -7.19
CA SER A 76 -6.04 13.62 -6.68
C SER A 76 -7.15 12.85 -5.96
N LEU A 77 -7.50 11.67 -6.46
CA LEU A 77 -8.53 10.81 -5.89
C LEU A 77 -8.06 10.15 -4.58
N MET A 78 -6.78 9.75 -4.49
CA MET A 78 -6.17 9.30 -3.24
C MET A 78 -6.09 10.43 -2.20
N CYS A 79 -5.70 11.64 -2.63
CA CYS A 79 -5.73 12.84 -1.77
C CYS A 79 -7.14 13.13 -1.22
N LEU A 80 -8.17 13.01 -2.07
CA LEU A 80 -9.57 13.23 -1.66
C LEU A 80 -10.02 12.16 -0.67
N ALA A 81 -9.67 10.90 -0.90
CA ALA A 81 -10.03 9.81 0.00
C ALA A 81 -9.34 9.97 1.37
N GLU A 82 -8.04 10.28 1.39
CA GLU A 82 -7.28 10.58 2.62
C GLU A 82 -7.92 11.72 3.43
N ALA A 83 -8.25 12.82 2.75
CA ALA A 83 -8.93 13.97 3.33
C ALA A 83 -10.27 13.61 3.96
N LEU A 84 -11.09 12.82 3.27
CA LEU A 84 -12.41 12.39 3.75
C LEU A 84 -12.34 11.49 5.00
N LEU A 85 -11.20 10.83 5.26
CA LEU A 85 -10.99 10.07 6.50
C LEU A 85 -10.47 10.90 7.66
N ARG A 86 -9.57 11.86 7.40
CA ARG A 86 -8.88 12.60 8.47
C ARG A 86 -9.68 13.76 9.01
N VAL A 87 -10.62 14.30 8.24
CA VAL A 87 -11.42 15.46 8.65
C VAL A 87 -12.72 14.98 9.30
N PRO A 88 -12.95 15.25 10.60
CA PRO A 88 -14.14 14.78 11.28
C PRO A 88 -15.39 15.63 10.99
N ASP A 89 -15.22 16.93 10.70
CA ASP A 89 -16.32 17.90 10.57
C ASP A 89 -16.74 18.20 9.12
N VAL A 90 -18.02 18.55 8.97
CA VAL A 90 -18.72 18.69 7.68
C VAL A 90 -18.22 19.90 6.88
N ALA A 91 -18.10 21.05 7.54
CA ALA A 91 -17.79 22.31 6.88
C ALA A 91 -16.38 22.28 6.28
N THR A 92 -15.43 21.68 7.00
CA THR A 92 -14.05 21.53 6.54
C THR A 92 -13.95 20.55 5.38
N ILE A 93 -14.71 19.44 5.39
CA ILE A 93 -14.76 18.51 4.24
C ILE A 93 -15.29 19.22 3.00
N ASP A 94 -16.43 19.92 3.09
CA ASP A 94 -17.04 20.59 1.94
C ASP A 94 -16.13 21.69 1.37
N SER A 95 -15.47 22.44 2.25
CA SER A 95 -14.45 23.41 1.85
C SER A 95 -13.26 22.73 1.16
N LEU A 96 -12.85 21.54 1.59
CA LEU A 96 -11.69 20.83 1.03
C LEU A 96 -12.01 20.10 -0.28
N ILE A 97 -13.22 19.54 -0.41
CA ILE A 97 -13.78 19.04 -1.66
C ILE A 97 -13.80 20.18 -2.68
N LYS A 98 -14.32 21.35 -2.29
CA LYS A 98 -14.37 22.55 -3.14
C LYS A 98 -12.97 23.07 -3.46
N ASP A 99 -12.03 23.08 -2.54
CA ASP A 99 -10.67 23.56 -2.82
C ASP A 99 -9.89 22.61 -3.75
N LYS A 100 -9.96 21.30 -3.50
CA LYS A 100 -9.15 20.30 -4.23
C LYS A 100 -9.74 19.88 -5.58
N LEU A 101 -11.07 19.82 -5.72
CA LEU A 101 -11.71 19.40 -6.96
C LEU A 101 -11.94 20.54 -7.97
N THR A 102 -11.98 21.79 -7.51
CA THR A 102 -12.31 22.93 -8.40
C THR A 102 -11.07 23.59 -9.00
N ASN A 103 -9.89 23.44 -8.39
CA ASN A 103 -8.66 24.12 -8.81
C ASN A 103 -7.67 23.27 -9.64
N ARG A 104 -8.02 22.05 -10.02
CA ARG A 104 -7.19 21.23 -10.92
C ARG A 104 -8.05 20.58 -11.99
N GLY A 105 -8.07 21.14 -13.20
CA GLY A 105 -8.21 20.51 -14.53
C GLY A 105 -9.16 19.32 -14.82
N TRP A 106 -9.96 18.82 -13.89
CA TRP A 106 -10.75 17.58 -14.04
C TRP A 106 -11.79 17.64 -15.17
N VAL A 107 -12.10 18.83 -15.68
CA VAL A 107 -13.13 19.04 -16.70
C VAL A 107 -12.63 18.70 -18.11
N GLU A 108 -11.32 18.74 -18.37
CA GLU A 108 -10.78 18.65 -19.74
C GLU A 108 -10.54 17.22 -20.26
N HIS A 109 -10.50 16.20 -19.40
CA HIS A 109 -10.16 14.82 -19.79
C HIS A 109 -11.31 13.80 -19.73
N ILE A 110 -12.53 14.23 -19.40
CA ILE A 110 -13.70 13.33 -19.33
C ILE A 110 -14.32 13.17 -20.73
N GLY A 111 -14.00 12.06 -21.42
CA GLY A 111 -14.76 11.59 -22.60
C GLY A 111 -13.98 11.13 -23.84
N ASN A 112 -12.69 10.80 -23.74
CA ASN A 112 -11.85 10.45 -24.91
C ASN A 112 -11.44 8.97 -25.04
N SER A 113 -12.03 8.02 -24.31
CA SER A 113 -11.74 6.58 -24.50
C SER A 113 -12.90 5.83 -25.17
N GLU A 114 -12.60 5.10 -26.26
CA GLU A 114 -13.57 4.35 -27.09
C GLU A 114 -13.99 2.98 -26.51
N SER A 115 -13.78 2.70 -25.21
CA SER A 115 -14.18 1.41 -24.61
C SER A 115 -15.47 1.53 -23.80
N THR A 116 -16.53 0.90 -24.29
CA THR A 116 -17.88 0.86 -23.67
C THR A 116 -17.95 0.05 -22.37
N LEU A 117 -16.87 -0.61 -21.94
CA LEU A 117 -16.73 -1.23 -20.61
C LEU A 117 -16.14 -0.28 -19.56
N VAL A 118 -15.76 0.93 -19.98
CA VAL A 118 -15.03 1.93 -19.20
C VAL A 118 -15.91 3.18 -19.04
N ASN A 119 -17.05 3.02 -18.37
CA ASN A 119 -17.92 4.13 -18.01
C ASN A 119 -18.18 4.15 -16.50
N ALA A 120 -17.11 3.90 -15.73
CA ALA A 120 -17.03 3.87 -14.27
C ALA A 120 -17.18 5.24 -13.59
N SER A 121 -18.12 6.04 -14.09
CA SER A 121 -19.00 6.90 -13.29
C SER A 121 -19.85 6.12 -12.25
N THR A 122 -19.53 4.84 -12.03
CA THR A 122 -20.41 3.78 -11.52
C THR A 122 -20.33 3.56 -10.01
N TRP A 123 -19.27 4.02 -9.31
CA TRP A 123 -19.22 3.87 -7.84
C TRP A 123 -20.31 4.68 -7.12
N ALA A 124 -20.72 5.83 -7.68
CA ALA A 124 -21.84 6.61 -7.15
C ALA A 124 -23.22 6.14 -7.66
N LEU A 125 -23.28 5.50 -8.84
CA LEU A 125 -24.52 5.10 -9.52
C LEU A 125 -25.00 3.67 -9.18
N MET A 126 -24.13 2.73 -8.78
CA MET A 126 -24.58 1.38 -8.37
C MET A 126 -25.15 1.32 -6.95
N LEU A 127 -24.74 2.22 -6.05
CA LEU A 127 -25.31 2.26 -4.69
C LEU A 127 -26.73 2.84 -4.65
N THR A 128 -27.10 3.62 -5.67
CA THR A 128 -28.43 4.23 -5.77
C THR A 128 -28.91 4.13 -7.20
N GLY A 129 -29.48 2.97 -7.52
CA GLY A 129 -30.06 2.70 -8.83
C GLY A 129 -31.01 3.82 -9.26
N LYS A 130 -30.92 4.11 -10.56
CA LYS A 130 -31.71 5.00 -11.41
C LYS A 130 -31.10 6.37 -11.72
N VAL A 131 -30.85 6.52 -13.03
CA VAL A 131 -31.15 7.69 -13.90
C VAL A 131 -29.93 8.58 -14.20
N LEU A 132 -29.25 8.35 -15.34
CA LEU A 132 -29.47 9.13 -16.58
C LEU A 132 -28.56 8.72 -17.75
N LYS A 133 -29.18 8.76 -18.94
CA LYS A 133 -28.57 8.69 -20.27
C LYS A 133 -27.72 9.93 -20.55
N ASN A 134 -26.64 9.70 -21.31
CA ASN A 134 -25.93 10.60 -22.23
C ASN A 134 -26.09 12.10 -22.00
N THR A 135 -25.02 12.77 -21.59
CA THR A 135 -24.65 14.11 -22.11
C THR A 135 -23.24 14.46 -21.63
N LYS A 136 -22.41 14.89 -22.59
CA LYS A 136 -21.13 15.59 -22.40
C LYS A 136 -21.37 16.86 -21.55
N GLU A 137 -20.37 17.29 -20.75
CA GLU A 137 -20.33 18.45 -19.82
C GLU A 137 -20.53 18.20 -18.30
N PRO A 138 -19.98 19.07 -17.40
CA PRO A 138 -19.37 18.72 -16.12
C PRO A 138 -20.43 18.44 -15.04
N LYS A 139 -20.88 17.19 -14.96
CA LYS A 139 -22.00 16.79 -14.10
C LYS A 139 -21.60 16.09 -12.80
N ILE A 140 -20.31 15.92 -12.49
CA ILE A 140 -19.89 15.22 -11.26
C ILE A 140 -20.19 16.07 -10.01
N TYR A 141 -19.83 17.37 -10.02
CA TYR A 141 -20.14 18.29 -8.91
C TYR A 141 -21.65 18.33 -8.61
N ASN A 142 -22.46 18.47 -9.67
CA ASN A 142 -23.92 18.46 -9.55
C ASN A 142 -24.49 17.09 -9.16
N SER A 143 -23.86 15.98 -9.54
CA SER A 143 -24.29 14.63 -9.17
C SER A 143 -23.99 14.32 -7.71
N ILE A 144 -22.79 14.66 -7.22
CA ILE A 144 -22.42 14.55 -5.79
C ILE A 144 -23.31 15.47 -4.96
N HIS A 145 -23.51 16.72 -5.38
CA HIS A 145 -24.40 17.66 -4.69
C HIS A 145 -25.86 17.18 -4.71
N SER A 146 -26.33 16.56 -5.80
CA SER A 146 -27.67 15.95 -5.87
C SER A 146 -27.80 14.71 -5.00
N LEU A 147 -26.75 13.89 -4.88
CA LEU A 147 -26.69 12.74 -3.99
C LEU A 147 -26.72 13.18 -2.53
N ILE A 148 -25.97 14.23 -2.17
CA ILE A 148 -25.99 14.86 -0.84
C ILE A 148 -27.40 15.36 -0.53
N LYS A 149 -28.05 16.04 -1.49
CA LYS A 149 -29.41 16.58 -1.34
C LYS A 149 -30.50 15.49 -1.29
N LYS A 150 -30.29 14.34 -1.93
CA LYS A 150 -31.27 13.25 -2.08
C LYS A 150 -31.17 12.16 -1.01
N PHE A 151 -29.98 11.82 -0.56
CA PHE A 151 -29.73 10.75 0.41
C PHE A 151 -29.24 11.25 1.77
N GLY A 152 -28.91 12.53 1.88
CA GLY A 152 -28.37 13.14 3.09
C GLY A 152 -26.89 12.82 3.28
N GLU A 153 -26.16 13.79 3.84
CA GLU A 153 -24.73 13.70 4.17
C GLU A 153 -24.33 12.43 4.96
N PRO A 154 -25.12 11.94 5.94
CA PRO A 154 -24.74 10.74 6.71
C PRO A 154 -24.62 9.47 5.87
N PHE A 155 -25.40 9.34 4.79
CA PHE A 155 -25.38 8.17 3.91
C PHE A 155 -24.11 8.12 3.05
N ILE A 156 -23.72 9.26 2.47
CA ILE A 156 -22.52 9.37 1.64
C ILE A 156 -21.27 9.15 2.50
N ARG A 157 -21.21 9.73 3.69
CA ARG A 157 -20.12 9.49 4.65
C ARG A 157 -19.99 8.01 4.99
N LYS A 158 -21.11 7.31 5.17
CA LYS A 158 -21.12 5.85 5.42
C LYS A 158 -20.62 5.06 4.20
N ALA A 159 -20.99 5.46 2.99
CA ALA A 159 -20.54 4.81 1.75
C ALA A 159 -19.03 5.00 1.49
N VAL A 160 -18.51 6.23 1.66
CA VAL A 160 -17.07 6.51 1.55
C VAL A 160 -16.28 5.76 2.63
N ARG A 161 -16.73 5.80 3.89
CA ARG A 161 -16.10 5.00 4.97
C ARG A 161 -16.12 3.51 4.67
N ALA A 162 -17.17 2.98 4.04
CA ALA A 162 -17.24 1.58 3.65
C ALA A 162 -16.25 1.26 2.52
N ALA A 163 -16.18 2.08 1.47
CA ALA A 163 -15.22 1.92 0.38
C ALA A 163 -13.77 2.02 0.87
N MET A 164 -13.49 2.93 1.80
CA MET A 164 -12.16 3.09 2.37
C MET A 164 -11.80 2.02 3.38
N LYS A 165 -12.77 1.50 4.13
CA LYS A 165 -12.57 0.29 4.94
C LYS A 165 -12.22 -0.89 4.04
N GLU A 166 -12.83 -0.99 2.87
CA GLU A 166 -12.54 -2.05 1.90
C GLU A 166 -11.15 -1.88 1.28
N MET A 167 -10.76 -0.66 0.90
CA MET A 167 -9.39 -0.37 0.46
C MET A 167 -8.36 -0.61 1.58
N GLY A 168 -8.67 -0.19 2.81
CA GLY A 168 -7.82 -0.42 3.97
C GLY A 168 -7.65 -1.91 4.31
N ASN A 169 -8.63 -2.76 4.01
CA ASN A 169 -8.49 -4.22 4.13
C ASN A 169 -7.49 -4.81 3.11
N GLN A 170 -7.21 -4.13 1.99
CA GLN A 170 -6.21 -4.53 1.01
C GLN A 170 -4.78 -4.14 1.44
N PHE A 171 -4.62 -3.04 2.19
CA PHE A 171 -3.32 -2.55 2.67
C PHE A 171 -2.95 -3.05 4.07
N VAL A 172 -3.94 -3.23 4.93
CA VAL A 172 -3.76 -3.62 6.33
C VAL A 172 -4.59 -4.87 6.58
N LEU A 173 -3.89 -5.99 6.79
CA LEU A 173 -4.53 -7.29 7.01
C LEU A 173 -5.50 -7.24 8.18
N GLY A 174 -5.20 -6.49 9.25
CA GLY A 174 -6.14 -6.19 10.33
C GLY A 174 -5.71 -4.98 11.16
N GLN A 175 -6.67 -4.27 11.75
CA GLN A 175 -6.39 -3.09 12.61
C GLN A 175 -5.66 -3.45 13.91
N SER A 176 -5.63 -4.74 14.26
CA SER A 176 -4.91 -5.31 15.39
C SER A 176 -4.34 -6.66 14.99
N ILE A 177 -3.34 -7.15 15.74
CA ILE A 177 -2.69 -8.43 15.44
C ILE A 177 -3.66 -9.61 15.51
N GLU A 178 -4.61 -9.59 16.45
CA GLU A 178 -5.67 -10.58 16.60
C GLU A 178 -6.51 -10.69 15.32
N ASN A 179 -6.91 -9.53 14.79
CA ASN A 179 -7.69 -9.44 13.56
C ASN A 179 -6.86 -9.88 12.35
N ALA A 180 -5.57 -9.53 12.30
CA ALA A 180 -4.68 -9.90 11.21
C ALA A 180 -4.46 -11.42 11.16
N ILE A 181 -4.22 -12.08 12.30
CA ILE A 181 -4.14 -13.55 12.38
C ILE A 181 -5.45 -14.20 11.96
N LYS A 182 -6.58 -13.72 12.49
CA LYS A 182 -7.90 -14.27 12.17
C LYS A 182 -8.19 -14.24 10.66
N ARG A 183 -7.82 -13.14 9.99
CA ARG A 183 -8.01 -12.97 8.54
C ARG A 183 -7.00 -13.76 7.72
N GLY A 184 -5.76 -13.92 8.20
CA GLY A 184 -4.72 -14.72 7.53
C GLY A 184 -4.96 -16.23 7.55
N LYS A 185 -5.86 -16.73 8.40
CA LYS A 185 -6.09 -18.17 8.61
C LYS A 185 -6.42 -18.96 7.34
N SER A 186 -7.20 -18.38 6.41
CA SER A 186 -7.52 -19.07 5.15
C SER A 186 -6.28 -19.31 4.29
N GLN A 187 -5.37 -18.32 4.22
CA GLN A 187 -4.12 -18.45 3.48
C GLN A 187 -3.13 -19.38 4.19
N GLN A 188 -3.11 -19.37 5.53
CA GLN A 188 -2.31 -20.33 6.30
C GLN A 188 -2.70 -21.78 6.02
N ASN A 189 -4.01 -22.06 5.88
CA ASN A 189 -4.50 -23.41 5.59
C ASN A 189 -4.04 -23.95 4.22
N ILE A 190 -3.69 -23.08 3.27
CA ILE A 190 -3.15 -23.47 1.96
C ILE A 190 -1.62 -23.35 1.89
N GLY A 191 -0.95 -23.14 3.04
CA GLY A 191 0.50 -23.22 3.17
C GLY A 191 1.24 -21.88 3.24
N TYR A 192 0.55 -20.74 3.23
CA TYR A 192 1.23 -19.44 3.41
C TYR A 192 1.67 -19.22 4.86
N THR A 193 2.81 -18.56 5.01
CA THR A 193 3.26 -18.00 6.29
C THR A 193 3.23 -16.48 6.21
N PHE A 194 3.17 -15.82 7.37
CA PHE A 194 3.02 -14.37 7.46
C PHE A 194 4.15 -13.78 8.29
N SER A 195 4.72 -12.67 7.83
CA SER A 195 5.47 -11.74 8.68
C SER A 195 4.65 -10.46 8.82
N TYR A 196 4.34 -10.05 10.04
CA TYR A 196 3.49 -8.90 10.31
C TYR A 196 4.32 -7.61 10.35
N ASP A 197 3.99 -6.63 9.49
CA ASP A 197 4.51 -5.27 9.56
C ASP A 197 3.57 -4.40 10.41
N MET A 198 4.09 -3.89 11.53
CA MET A 198 3.31 -3.09 12.49
C MET A 198 3.15 -1.62 12.08
N LEU A 199 3.66 -1.22 10.91
CA LEU A 199 3.56 0.12 10.31
C LEU A 199 4.21 1.27 11.11
N GLY A 200 4.69 1.03 12.33
CA GLY A 200 5.49 1.99 13.10
C GLY A 200 6.83 2.25 12.43
N GLU A 201 7.14 3.52 12.18
CA GLU A 201 8.40 3.98 11.60
C GLU A 201 8.70 5.41 12.01
N ALA A 202 9.98 5.82 11.89
CA ALA A 202 10.42 7.21 12.05
C ALA A 202 9.88 7.89 13.31
N ALA A 203 10.19 7.35 14.49
CA ALA A 203 9.85 7.97 15.76
C ALA A 203 10.36 9.42 15.79
N LEU A 204 9.51 10.38 16.13
CA LEU A 204 9.91 11.79 16.23
C LEU A 204 10.30 12.15 17.67
N THR A 205 9.76 11.42 18.63
CA THR A 205 9.99 11.64 20.06
C THR A 205 10.28 10.34 20.79
N ASN A 206 10.91 10.43 21.96
CA ASN A 206 11.11 9.26 22.83
C ASN A 206 9.79 8.57 23.19
N ARG A 207 8.70 9.33 23.28
CA ARG A 207 7.36 8.79 23.53
C ARG A 207 6.90 7.91 22.36
N ASP A 208 7.15 8.33 21.12
CA ASP A 208 6.81 7.52 19.94
C ASP A 208 7.64 6.24 19.93
N ALA A 209 8.94 6.34 20.20
CA ALA A 209 9.84 5.19 20.28
C ALA A 209 9.41 4.16 21.34
N ILE A 210 9.03 4.62 22.54
CA ILE A 210 8.48 3.76 23.60
C ILE A 210 7.16 3.12 23.15
N THR A 211 6.29 3.90 22.50
CA THR A 211 5.00 3.40 22.01
C THR A 211 5.20 2.29 20.98
N TYR A 212 6.09 2.48 20.00
CA TYR A 212 6.41 1.46 19.00
C TYR A 212 7.10 0.24 19.61
N THR A 213 8.04 0.45 20.54
CA THR A 213 8.72 -0.65 21.26
C THR A 213 7.71 -1.54 21.99
N ASN A 214 6.78 -0.94 22.74
CA ASN A 214 5.72 -1.67 23.42
C ASN A 214 4.81 -2.40 22.43
N ALA A 215 4.41 -1.74 21.35
CA ALA A 215 3.58 -2.38 20.31
C ALA A 215 4.27 -3.61 19.68
N TYR A 216 5.57 -3.54 19.42
CA TYR A 216 6.34 -4.70 18.96
C TYR A 216 6.41 -5.80 20.02
N ALA A 217 6.72 -5.46 21.28
CA ALA A 217 6.80 -6.43 22.37
C ALA A 217 5.47 -7.16 22.63
N ASP A 218 4.36 -6.41 22.65
CA ASP A 218 3.01 -6.95 22.80
C ASP A 218 2.66 -7.88 21.64
N THR A 219 3.00 -7.47 20.42
CA THR A 219 2.77 -8.30 19.21
C THR A 219 3.60 -9.57 19.22
N ILE A 220 4.89 -9.49 19.57
CA ILE A 220 5.76 -10.67 19.70
C ILE A 220 5.20 -11.63 20.74
N SER A 221 4.81 -11.12 21.90
CA SER A 221 4.20 -11.91 22.97
C SER A 221 2.93 -12.59 22.50
N TYR A 222 2.07 -11.87 21.77
CA TYR A 222 0.85 -12.42 21.19
C TYR A 222 1.13 -13.52 20.15
N LEU A 223 2.05 -13.26 19.21
CA LEU A 223 2.45 -14.18 18.15
C LEU A 223 3.09 -15.47 18.67
N SER A 224 3.78 -15.41 19.82
CA SER A 224 4.41 -16.58 20.42
C SER A 224 3.43 -17.74 20.67
N ASN A 225 2.16 -17.45 20.95
CA ASN A 225 1.10 -18.45 21.13
C ASN A 225 0.76 -19.22 19.84
N TYR A 226 1.18 -18.72 18.69
CA TYR A 226 0.97 -19.30 17.37
C TYR A 226 2.23 -19.92 16.77
N CYS A 227 3.37 -19.83 17.47
CA CYS A 227 4.64 -20.45 17.05
C CYS A 227 4.67 -21.92 17.48
N THR A 228 3.97 -22.78 16.73
CA THR A 228 3.82 -24.22 17.06
C THR A 228 4.81 -25.12 16.34
N ASN A 229 5.60 -24.60 15.40
CA ASN A 229 6.56 -25.39 14.62
C ASN A 229 7.99 -25.22 15.17
N ASN A 230 8.81 -26.26 15.05
CA ASN A 230 10.24 -26.18 15.36
C ASN A 230 11.02 -25.37 14.30
N ASP A 231 10.52 -25.31 13.07
CA ASP A 231 11.08 -24.48 12.00
C ASP A 231 10.47 -23.07 12.06
N ILE A 232 11.32 -22.07 12.32
CA ILE A 232 10.91 -20.65 12.38
C ILE A 232 10.26 -20.17 11.08
N ARG A 233 10.61 -20.76 9.93
CA ARG A 233 10.06 -20.37 8.63
C ARG A 233 8.59 -20.74 8.48
N ALA A 234 8.13 -21.71 9.27
CA ALA A 234 6.75 -22.18 9.33
C ALA A 234 5.91 -21.46 10.41
N ASN A 235 6.54 -20.63 11.25
CA ASN A 235 5.87 -19.84 12.28
C ASN A 235 5.58 -18.42 11.77
N PRO A 236 4.63 -17.69 12.39
CA PRO A 236 4.45 -16.28 12.09
C PRO A 236 5.67 -15.46 12.52
N GLY A 237 6.06 -14.50 11.68
CA GLY A 237 7.14 -13.56 11.94
C GLY A 237 6.63 -12.15 12.21
N ILE A 238 7.56 -11.26 12.55
CA ILE A 238 7.31 -9.82 12.68
C ILE A 238 8.43 -9.04 11.99
N SER A 239 8.08 -7.93 11.35
CA SER A 239 9.02 -7.00 10.75
C SER A 239 9.14 -5.75 11.62
N ILE A 240 10.39 -5.39 11.98
CA ILE A 240 10.71 -4.25 12.85
C ILE A 240 11.53 -3.23 12.06
N LYS A 241 11.27 -1.93 12.28
CA LYS A 241 12.05 -0.83 11.72
C LYS A 241 12.84 -0.15 12.82
N LEU A 242 14.18 -0.10 12.71
CA LEU A 242 15.04 0.52 13.74
C LEU A 242 14.74 2.01 13.95
N SER A 243 14.31 2.71 12.90
CA SER A 243 13.86 4.11 12.99
C SER A 243 12.60 4.30 13.86
N ALA A 244 11.83 3.24 14.11
CA ALA A 244 10.72 3.27 15.05
C ALA A 244 11.19 3.18 16.51
N LEU A 245 12.38 2.64 16.76
CA LEU A 245 12.87 2.36 18.11
C LEU A 245 13.73 3.48 18.69
N PHE A 246 14.21 4.40 17.85
CA PHE A 246 15.02 5.51 18.30
C PHE A 246 14.79 6.77 17.46
N PRO A 247 14.46 7.93 18.07
CA PRO A 247 14.09 9.13 17.31
C PRO A 247 15.22 9.75 16.50
N ARG A 248 16.47 9.45 16.87
CA ARG A 248 17.67 9.95 16.20
C ARG A 248 18.47 8.80 15.59
N TYR A 249 17.77 7.88 14.92
CA TYR A 249 18.40 6.77 14.18
C TYR A 249 19.15 7.28 12.93
N GLU A 250 20.29 7.91 13.17
CA GLU A 250 21.15 8.52 12.15
C GLU A 250 22.63 8.40 12.55
N LEU A 251 23.54 8.44 11.56
CA LEU A 251 24.96 8.15 11.78
C LEU A 251 25.62 9.10 12.78
N VAL A 252 25.19 10.37 12.84
CA VAL A 252 25.75 11.36 13.78
C VAL A 252 25.44 11.03 15.24
N HIS A 253 24.41 10.22 15.50
CA HIS A 253 24.04 9.74 16.84
C HIS A 253 24.43 8.28 17.08
N LYS A 254 25.41 7.75 16.32
CA LYS A 254 25.82 6.34 16.38
C LYS A 254 26.08 5.83 17.81
N GLU A 255 26.75 6.61 18.64
CA GLU A 255 27.04 6.20 20.02
C GLU A 255 25.76 5.97 20.83
N ALA A 256 24.81 6.90 20.75
CA ALA A 256 23.50 6.75 21.40
C ALA A 256 22.68 5.59 20.80
N VAL A 257 22.75 5.38 19.48
CA VAL A 257 22.10 4.25 18.81
C VAL A 257 22.60 2.91 19.36
N LEU A 258 23.92 2.74 19.51
CA LEU A 258 24.53 1.50 20.00
C LEU A 258 24.35 1.26 21.49
N ASP A 259 24.12 2.32 22.26
CA ASP A 259 23.82 2.23 23.70
C ASP A 259 22.36 1.84 23.97
N ILE A 260 21.44 2.34 23.12
CA ILE A 260 20.00 2.17 23.30
C ILE A 260 19.43 0.93 22.59
N LEU A 261 19.92 0.60 21.38
CA LEU A 261 19.46 -0.52 20.56
C LEU A 261 20.43 -1.71 20.62
#